data_AF-A0A7R9I9I1-F1
#
_entry.id   AF-A0A7R9I9I1-F1
#
_cell.length_a   1.000
_cell.length_b   1.000
_cell.length_c   1.000
_cell.angle_alpha   90.00
_cell.angle_beta   90.00
_cell.angle_gamma   90.00
#
_symmetry.space_group_name_H-M   'P 1'
#
loop_
_entity.id
_entity.type
_entity.pdbx_description
1 polymer ?
#
loop_
_entity_poly.entity_id
_entity_poly.type
_entity_poly.pdbx_seq_one_letter_code
_entity_poly.pdbx_strand_id
1 'polypeptide(L)'
;YETANGIKADEIGTLVKSNDPENGEVIEAEGGYSYTGPEGVPVNIRYIATANGGFVATGDAIPVAPPIPEAIQRALDYLATLPSTTEGRGRR
;
A
#
# COMPACT_ATOMS: atom_id res chain seq x y z
N TYR A 1 13.30 -11.62 12.48
CA TYR A 1 13.51 -12.81 13.33
C TYR A 1 12.93 -14.04 12.63
N GLU A 2 13.33 -15.23 13.07
CA GLU A 2 12.83 -16.51 12.54
C GLU A 2 12.43 -17.41 13.71
N THR A 3 11.37 -18.18 13.52
CA THR A 3 10.77 -19.06 14.53
C THR A 3 11.09 -20.53 14.22
N ALA A 4 11.01 -21.40 15.22
CA ALA A 4 11.33 -22.83 15.06
C ALA A 4 10.42 -23.57 14.06
N ASN A 5 9.21 -23.07 13.80
CA ASN A 5 8.28 -23.61 12.83
C ASN A 5 8.40 -22.95 11.44
N GLY A 6 9.51 -22.26 11.16
CA GLY A 6 9.84 -21.74 9.82
C GLY A 6 9.13 -20.44 9.44
N ILE A 7 8.44 -19.78 10.38
CA ILE A 7 7.91 -18.43 10.15
C ILE A 7 9.07 -17.44 10.23
N LYS A 8 9.23 -16.63 9.19
CA LYS A 8 10.21 -15.54 9.12
C LYS A 8 9.47 -14.21 9.14
N ALA A 9 9.96 -13.24 9.89
CA ALA A 9 9.37 -11.91 9.96
C ALA A 9 10.44 -10.83 10.04
N ASP A 10 10.15 -9.68 9.44
CA ASP A 10 10.97 -8.46 9.53
C ASP A 10 10.05 -7.25 9.67
N GLU A 11 10.53 -6.21 10.36
CA GLU A 11 9.84 -4.95 10.53
C GLU A 11 10.85 -3.83 10.77
N ILE A 12 10.59 -2.67 10.18
CA ILE A 12 11.33 -1.43 10.37
C ILE A 12 10.32 -0.34 10.70
N GLY A 13 10.61 0.41 11.78
CA GLY A 13 9.89 1.63 12.14
C GLY A 13 10.66 2.87 11.72
N THR A 14 9.99 3.83 11.10
CA THR A 14 10.54 5.13 10.71
C THR A 14 9.75 6.25 11.37
N LEU A 15 10.45 7.21 11.98
CA LEU A 15 9.83 8.41 12.53
C LEU A 15 9.49 9.39 11.39
N VAL A 16 8.22 9.76 11.28
CA VAL A 16 7.72 10.73 10.29
C VAL A 16 6.99 11.86 10.98
N LYS A 17 6.86 13.00 10.30
CA LYS A 17 6.04 14.11 10.79
C LYS A 17 4.57 13.79 10.62
N SER A 18 3.81 13.99 11.69
CA SER A 18 2.36 13.83 11.70
C SER A 18 1.67 15.17 11.42
N ASN A 19 0.42 15.11 10.97
CA ASN A 19 -0.46 16.28 10.83
C ASN A 19 -1.22 16.59 12.14
N ASP A 20 -1.01 15.81 13.19
CA ASP A 20 -1.60 16.01 14.51
C ASP A 20 -0.97 17.24 15.21
N PRO A 21 -1.76 18.27 15.59
CA PRO A 21 -1.27 19.46 16.29
C PRO A 21 -0.67 19.18 17.69
N GLU A 22 -1.06 18.09 18.35
CA GLU A 22 -0.56 17.72 19.69
C GLU A 22 0.66 16.80 19.60
N ASN A 23 0.74 15.97 18.56
CA ASN A 23 1.84 15.02 18.33
C ASN A 23 2.43 15.22 16.95
N GLY A 24 3.44 16.10 16.83
CA GLY A 24 4.06 16.45 15.55
C GLY A 24 4.88 15.33 14.89
N GLU A 25 5.09 14.21 15.58
CA GLU A 25 5.88 13.07 15.10
C GLU A 25 5.18 11.75 15.44
N VAL A 26 5.25 10.80 14.52
CA VAL A 26 4.63 9.46 14.62
C VAL A 26 5.56 8.43 14.00
N ILE A 27 5.49 7.19 14.47
CA ILE A 27 6.25 6.09 13.88
C ILE A 27 5.36 5.41 12.84
N GLU A 28 5.83 5.34 11.60
CA GLU A 28 5.29 4.45 10.58
C GLU A 28 6.10 3.16 10.56
N ALA A 29 5.43 2.03 10.32
CA ALA A 29 6.08 0.74 10.29
C ALA A 29 5.85 0.07 8.94
N GLU A 30 6.91 -0.52 8.40
CA GLU A 30 6.83 -1.42 7.25
C GLU A 30 7.46 -2.74 7.62
N GLY A 31 6.88 -3.82 7.13
CA GLY A 31 7.36 -5.14 7.50
C GLY A 31 6.69 -6.23 6.71
N GLY A 32 6.93 -7.46 7.15
CA GLY A 32 6.26 -8.60 6.60
C GLY A 32 6.69 -9.90 7.23
N TYR A 33 6.01 -10.95 6.81
CA TYR A 33 6.24 -12.27 7.29
C TYR A 33 5.98 -13.30 6.20
N SER A 34 6.63 -14.45 6.33
CA SER A 34 6.43 -15.61 5.47
C SER A 34 6.30 -16.87 6.29
N TYR A 35 5.47 -17.79 5.82
CA TYR A 35 5.23 -19.08 6.45
C TYR A 35 4.80 -20.12 5.41
N THR A 36 4.91 -21.40 5.74
CA THR A 36 4.36 -22.47 4.90
C THR A 36 2.90 -22.70 5.27
N GLY A 37 2.00 -22.54 4.30
CA GLY A 37 0.56 -22.79 4.48
C GLY A 37 0.24 -24.27 4.69
N PRO A 38 -1.00 -24.60 5.08
CA PRO A 38 -1.43 -25.98 5.30
C PRO A 38 -1.30 -26.87 4.06
N GLU A 39 -1.34 -26.28 2.86
CA GLU A 39 -1.14 -26.96 1.57
C GLU A 39 0.35 -27.17 1.21
N GLY A 40 1.29 -26.82 2.09
CA GLY A 40 2.74 -26.90 1.82
C GLY A 40 3.29 -25.77 0.95
N VAL A 41 2.46 -24.79 0.58
CA VAL A 41 2.84 -23.66 -0.27
C VAL A 41 3.37 -22.50 0.60
N PRO A 42 4.52 -21.88 0.26
CA PRO A 42 4.99 -20.70 0.97
C PRO A 42 4.04 -19.52 0.73
N VAL A 43 3.65 -18.85 1.81
CA VAL A 43 2.82 -17.64 1.83
C VAL A 43 3.69 -16.49 2.29
N ASN A 44 3.62 -15.37 1.56
CA ASN A 44 4.34 -14.15 1.86
C ASN A 44 3.34 -13.01 2.02
N ILE A 45 3.50 -12.23 3.09
CA ILE A 45 2.68 -11.05 3.38
C ILE A 45 3.60 -9.88 3.70
N ARG A 46 3.33 -8.74 3.07
CA ARG A 46 3.95 -7.44 3.34
C ARG A 46 2.91 -6.46 3.82
N TYR A 47 3.29 -5.56 4.71
CA TYR A 47 2.40 -4.54 5.22
C TYR A 47 3.11 -3.21 5.42
N ILE A 48 2.30 -2.14 5.38
CA ILE A 48 2.70 -0.79 5.73
C ILE A 48 1.62 -0.25 6.68
N ALA A 49 2.06 0.27 7.82
CA ALA A 49 1.24 0.94 8.81
C ALA A 49 1.63 2.42 8.84
N THR A 50 0.76 3.27 8.29
CA THR A 50 0.96 4.72 8.24
C THR A 50 -0.03 5.43 9.14
N ALA A 51 0.32 6.62 9.61
CA ALA A 51 -0.56 7.39 10.49
C ALA A 51 -1.86 7.82 9.79
N ASN A 52 -1.79 8.13 8.49
CA ASN A 52 -2.92 8.62 7.71
C ASN A 52 -3.63 7.52 6.89
N GLY A 53 -2.91 6.49 6.46
CA GLY A 53 -3.43 5.40 5.62
C GLY A 53 -3.81 4.14 6.38
N GLY A 54 -3.57 4.09 7.70
CA GLY A 54 -3.84 2.92 8.53
C GLY A 54 -2.93 1.74 8.18
N PHE A 55 -3.45 0.52 8.41
CA PHE A 55 -2.74 -0.72 8.11
C PHE A 55 -3.17 -1.28 6.75
N VAL A 56 -2.23 -1.38 5.83
CA VAL A 56 -2.44 -1.94 4.49
C VAL A 56 -1.52 -3.14 4.31
N ALA A 57 -2.10 -4.30 4.04
CA ALA A 57 -1.37 -5.54 3.76
C ALA A 57 -1.56 -5.97 2.30
N THR A 58 -0.55 -6.65 1.77
CA THR A 58 -0.53 -7.26 0.44
C THR A 58 0.19 -8.61 0.53
N GLY A 59 -0.19 -9.58 -0.29
CA GLY A 59 0.46 -10.90 -0.25
C GLY A 59 -0.42 -12.03 -0.78
N ASP A 60 0.14 -13.24 -0.76
CA ASP A 60 -0.46 -14.43 -1.39
C ASP A 60 -1.83 -14.82 -0.79
N ALA A 61 -2.03 -14.50 0.49
CA ALA A 61 -3.27 -14.78 1.23
C ALA A 61 -4.15 -13.54 1.45
N ILE A 62 -3.83 -12.41 0.80
CA ILE A 62 -4.61 -11.17 0.90
C ILE A 62 -5.52 -11.03 -0.31
N PRO A 63 -6.84 -10.83 -0.14
CA PRO A 63 -7.75 -10.62 -1.26
C PRO A 63 -7.32 -9.43 -2.12
N VAL A 64 -7.26 -9.65 -3.44
CA VAL A 64 -7.02 -8.59 -4.43
C VAL A 64 -8.34 -8.07 -4.97
N ALA A 65 -8.41 -6.76 -5.23
CA ALA A 65 -9.55 -6.16 -5.89
C ALA A 65 -9.74 -6.74 -7.30
N PRO A 66 -10.98 -6.85 -7.81
CA PRO A 66 -11.20 -7.30 -9.18
C PRO A 66 -10.53 -6.34 -10.18
N PRO A 67 -10.16 -6.82 -11.37
CA PRO A 67 -9.55 -5.98 -12.40
C PRO A 67 -10.50 -4.85 -12.82
N ILE A 68 -9.93 -3.71 -13.20
CA ILE A 68 -10.70 -2.57 -13.72
C ILE A 68 -11.46 -3.01 -14.99
N PRO A 69 -12.78 -2.74 -15.09
CA PRO A 69 -13.54 -3.03 -16.29
C PRO A 69 -12.97 -2.37 -17.55
N GLU A 70 -12.96 -3.10 -18.67
CA GLU A 70 -12.35 -2.64 -19.93
C GLU A 70 -12.92 -1.29 -20.41
N ALA A 71 -14.22 -1.05 -20.25
CA ALA A 71 -14.84 0.22 -20.63
C ALA A 71 -14.26 1.41 -19.85
N ILE A 72 -13.94 1.21 -18.56
CA ILE A 72 -13.30 2.25 -17.72
C ILE A 72 -11.87 2.48 -18.19
N GLN A 73 -11.12 1.40 -18.47
CA GLN A 73 -9.77 1.52 -19.00
C GLN A 73 -9.74 2.31 -20.33
N ARG A 74 -10.63 1.97 -21.28
CA ARG A 74 -10.75 2.70 -22.56
C ARG A 74 -11.11 4.17 -22.36
N ALA A 75 -11.97 4.48 -21.39
CA ALA A 75 -12.33 5.86 -21.07
C ALA A 75 -11.12 6.64 -20.50
N LEU A 76 -10.34 6.02 -19.60
CA LEU A 76 -9.11 6.62 -19.06
C LEU A 76 -8.07 6.85 -20.16
N ASP A 77 -7.88 5.88 -21.05
CA ASP A 77 -6.96 5.99 -22.19
C ASP A 77 -7.38 7.14 -23.12
N TYR A 78 -8.68 7.26 -23.43
CA TYR A 78 -9.20 8.38 -24.22
C TYR A 78 -8.97 9.73 -23.52
N LEU A 79 -9.27 9.84 -22.22
CA LEU A 79 -9.02 11.05 -21.45
C LEU A 79 -7.53 11.45 -21.47
N ALA A 80 -6.62 10.47 -21.42
CA ALA A 80 -5.18 10.70 -21.51
C ALA A 80 -4.72 11.24 -22.87
N THR A 81 -5.49 11.04 -23.95
CA THR A 81 -5.19 11.61 -25.28
C THR A 81 -5.67 13.04 -25.45
N LEU A 82 -6.53 13.53 -24.55
CA LEU A 82 -7.01 14.91 -24.63
C LEU A 82 -5.88 15.87 -24.25
N PRO A 83 -5.79 17.03 -24.90
CA PRO A 83 -4.85 18.07 -24.49
C PRO A 83 -5.14 18.46 -23.04
N SER A 84 -4.09 18.69 -22.24
CA SER A 84 -4.27 19.21 -20.89
C SER A 84 -4.95 20.57 -20.97
N THR A 85 -6.21 20.65 -20.52
CA THR A 85 -6.89 21.93 -20.38
C THR A 85 -6.19 22.68 -19.25
N THR A 86 -5.21 23.52 -19.60
CA THR A 86 -4.70 24.55 -18.70
C THR A 86 -5.80 25.60 -18.54
N GLU A 87 -6.85 25.27 -17.79
CA GLU A 87 -7.85 26.25 -17.39
C GLU A 87 -7.39 26.86 -16.06
N GLY A 88 -6.78 28.06 -16.14
CA GLY A 88 -6.69 28.94 -14.97
C GLY A 88 -5.33 29.48 -14.54
N ARG A 89 -4.27 29.51 -15.36
CA ARG A 89 -3.18 30.49 -15.14
C ARG A 89 -3.66 31.86 -15.59
N GLY A 90 -4.49 32.50 -14.77
CA GLY A 90 -4.88 33.90 -14.98
C GLY A 90 -6.22 34.28 -14.40
N ARG A 91 -6.29 34.54 -13.10
CA ARG A 91 -6.88 35.79 -12.62
C ARG A 91 -5.96 36.39 -11.56
N ARG A 92 -5.67 37.66 -11.79
CA ARG A 92 -4.82 38.56 -11.01
C ARG A 92 -5.40 38.81 -9.63
#